data_AF-A0A2T6MYS0-F1
#
_entry.id   AF-A0A2T6MYS0-F1
#
_cell.length_a   1.000
_cell.length_b   1.000
_cell.length_c   1.000
_cell.angle_alpha   90.00
_cell.angle_beta   90.00
_cell.angle_gamma   90.00
#
_symmetry.space_group_name_H-M   'P 1'
#
loop_
_entity.id
_entity.type
_entity.pdbx_description
1 polymer ?
#
loop_
_entity_poly.entity_id
_entity_poly.type
_entity_poly.pdbx_seq_one_letter_code
_entity_poly.pdbx_strand_id
1 'polypeptide(L)'
;MGLSLMLLASCGGGGGGGGDSDGGGDVNSDNDTTPDVADQTLPFDYPPLDLSKIEFILPLGGMIGNHVTPIDHQYYVAPDFGANETIVIDVYSPAAGRVSSIQHMGNFDNDDYRIVVDHSTTIQSIYIHVDSLADKLSPFAPTNGQYVNTDIEVAAGEIIGSYSGSVDYNLVDYDITLPGFVNPDSYTAEPWKIHTPDPFDYFNDTIRQTLLAKSLRTAEPIGGKIDHDMDGRLVGSWFRENSNGYAGLDPNNYWLGHLSFSYDYIVPDHIIASFGDYAGEQRQFGVLGNAPDPADVGVSTGLVKYDLVSYEYYDGATPWDRSSFTQGMTMDNYSFIDAVVLVQLVEERRLKVEIFHGQTSADVSAFTDDAIHYVR
;
A
#
# COMPACT_ATOMS: atom_id res chain seq x y z
N MET A 1 22.58 -16.23 -5.34
CA MET A 1 22.19 -15.28 -6.41
C MET A 1 20.68 -15.24 -6.38
N GLY A 2 20.12 -14.50 -5.43
CA GLY A 2 18.67 -14.34 -5.33
C GLY A 2 18.24 -13.36 -6.41
N LEU A 3 17.19 -13.71 -7.14
CA LEU A 3 16.46 -12.76 -7.97
C LEU A 3 15.88 -11.73 -6.99
N SER A 4 16.48 -10.54 -6.95
CA SER A 4 15.85 -9.42 -6.25
C SER A 4 14.59 -9.12 -7.06
N LEU A 5 13.42 -9.50 -6.54
CA LEU A 5 12.13 -9.14 -7.08
C LEU A 5 12.04 -7.62 -6.96
N MET A 6 12.52 -6.90 -7.98
CA MET A 6 12.39 -5.46 -8.09
C MET A 6 10.92 -5.19 -8.43
N LEU A 7 10.06 -5.14 -7.42
CA LEU A 7 8.85 -4.33 -7.52
C LEU A 7 9.31 -2.88 -7.56
N LEU A 8 9.49 -2.36 -8.78
CA LEU A 8 9.78 -0.94 -9.02
C LEU A 8 8.49 -0.16 -8.83
N ALA A 9 8.21 0.17 -7.58
CA ALA A 9 7.13 1.06 -7.21
C ALA A 9 7.54 2.52 -7.50
N SER A 10 6.71 3.21 -8.27
CA SER A 10 6.71 4.67 -8.41
C SER A 10 5.26 5.12 -8.58
N CYS A 11 4.42 4.82 -7.60
CA CYS A 11 3.07 5.38 -7.54
C CYS A 11 3.15 6.72 -6.80
N GLY A 12 3.51 7.78 -7.53
CA GLY A 12 3.33 9.16 -7.08
C GLY A 12 1.93 9.62 -7.45
N GLY A 13 1.03 9.69 -6.47
CA GLY A 13 -0.34 10.15 -6.66
C GLY A 13 -0.40 11.57 -7.23
N GLY A 14 -0.95 11.70 -8.44
CA GLY A 14 -1.33 13.00 -9.00
C GLY A 14 -2.55 13.55 -8.27
N GLY A 15 -2.32 14.28 -7.18
CA GLY A 15 -3.37 14.96 -6.43
C GLY A 15 -4.04 16.08 -7.24
N GLY A 16 -5.29 15.88 -7.62
CA GLY A 16 -6.16 16.91 -8.20
C GLY A 16 -6.62 17.92 -7.15
N GLY A 17 -5.80 18.94 -6.88
CA GLY A 17 -6.17 20.09 -6.05
C GLY A 17 -7.01 21.09 -6.82
N GLY A 18 -8.27 21.29 -6.40
CA GLY A 18 -9.22 22.24 -6.97
C GLY A 18 -8.80 23.71 -6.78
N GLY A 19 -8.97 24.49 -7.84
CA GLY A 19 -8.79 25.95 -7.83
C GLY A 19 -10.13 26.67 -7.78
N ASP A 20 -10.29 27.54 -6.78
CA ASP A 20 -11.35 28.54 -6.67
C ASP A 20 -11.45 29.43 -7.92
N SER A 21 -12.67 29.68 -8.39
CA SER A 21 -12.97 30.91 -9.11
C SER A 21 -14.39 31.40 -8.81
N ASP A 22 -14.45 32.61 -8.26
CA ASP A 22 -15.63 33.45 -8.14
C ASP A 22 -16.29 33.67 -9.51
N GLY A 23 -17.61 33.51 -9.57
CA GLY A 23 -18.39 33.84 -10.75
C GLY A 23 -19.88 33.60 -10.56
N GLY A 24 -20.58 34.59 -10.00
CA GLY A 24 -22.04 34.56 -9.83
C GLY A 24 -22.81 34.46 -11.16
N GLY A 25 -23.94 33.76 -11.10
CA GLY A 25 -24.92 33.70 -12.18
C GLY A 25 -26.02 32.69 -11.90
N ASP A 26 -27.08 33.13 -11.21
CA ASP A 26 -28.36 32.41 -11.12
C ASP A 26 -28.94 32.15 -12.51
N VAL A 27 -29.07 30.89 -12.92
CA VAL A 27 -30.12 30.47 -13.85
C VAL A 27 -30.59 29.06 -13.48
N ASN A 28 -31.82 29.00 -13.02
CA ASN A 28 -32.60 27.80 -12.76
C ASN A 28 -32.83 27.03 -14.07
N SER A 29 -32.40 25.77 -14.16
CA SER A 29 -32.96 24.82 -15.13
C SER A 29 -32.99 23.42 -14.54
N ASP A 30 -34.18 23.02 -14.11
CA ASP A 30 -34.59 21.65 -13.84
C ASP A 30 -34.29 20.76 -15.05
N ASN A 31 -33.27 19.91 -14.93
CA ASN A 31 -33.25 18.59 -15.56
C ASN A 31 -32.21 17.71 -14.85
N ASP A 32 -32.48 17.43 -13.57
CA ASP A 32 -31.72 16.45 -12.80
C ASP A 32 -32.16 15.05 -13.22
N THR A 33 -31.40 14.46 -14.13
CA THR A 33 -31.39 13.00 -14.36
C THR A 33 -30.02 12.46 -13.97
N THR A 34 -29.51 12.84 -12.80
CA THR A 34 -28.49 12.04 -12.14
C THR A 34 -29.10 10.66 -11.83
N PRO A 35 -28.51 9.55 -12.31
CA PRO A 35 -28.90 8.25 -11.81
C PRO A 35 -28.57 8.21 -10.32
N ASP A 36 -29.59 7.95 -9.51
CA ASP A 36 -29.48 7.71 -8.08
C ASP A 36 -28.46 6.61 -7.85
N VAL A 37 -27.27 6.99 -7.38
CA VAL A 37 -26.25 6.08 -6.86
C VAL A 37 -26.79 5.58 -5.52
N ALA A 38 -27.82 4.74 -5.62
CA ALA A 38 -28.51 4.19 -4.48
C ALA A 38 -27.50 3.45 -3.60
N ASP A 39 -27.62 3.71 -2.30
CA ASP A 39 -26.94 3.08 -1.17
C ASP A 39 -26.82 1.56 -1.35
N GLN A 40 -25.81 1.11 -2.10
CA GLN A 40 -25.55 -0.30 -2.36
C GLN A 40 -24.83 -0.86 -1.15
N THR A 41 -25.60 -1.16 -0.10
CA THR A 41 -25.15 -2.08 0.93
C THR A 41 -25.25 -3.51 0.40
N LEU A 42 -24.35 -3.90 -0.50
CA LEU A 42 -24.32 -5.25 -1.07
C LEU A 42 -22.87 -5.68 -1.33
N PRO A 43 -22.53 -6.95 -1.07
CA PRO A 43 -21.23 -7.43 -1.48
C PRO A 43 -21.15 -7.44 -3.02
N PHE A 44 -19.97 -7.11 -3.55
CA PHE A 44 -19.59 -7.24 -4.94
C PHE A 44 -19.81 -8.67 -5.46
N ASP A 45 -20.53 -8.75 -6.57
CA ASP A 45 -20.96 -10.01 -7.19
C ASP A 45 -20.05 -10.48 -8.33
N TYR A 46 -18.95 -9.76 -8.59
CA TYR A 46 -17.94 -10.15 -9.56
C TYR A 46 -16.53 -9.93 -9.01
N PRO A 47 -15.55 -10.81 -9.29
CA PRO A 47 -14.17 -10.58 -8.88
C PRO A 47 -13.55 -9.36 -9.59
N PRO A 48 -12.51 -8.73 -9.04
CA PRO A 48 -11.89 -7.55 -9.66
C PRO A 48 -11.09 -7.89 -10.94
N LEU A 49 -10.83 -9.17 -11.19
CA LEU A 49 -10.08 -9.70 -12.33
C LEU A 49 -10.30 -11.22 -12.47
N ASP A 50 -9.74 -11.83 -13.52
CA ASP A 50 -9.83 -13.27 -13.76
C ASP A 50 -8.98 -14.08 -12.76
N LEU A 51 -9.57 -14.38 -11.60
CA LEU A 51 -8.92 -15.14 -10.52
C LEU A 51 -8.50 -16.56 -10.93
N SER A 52 -9.00 -17.09 -12.07
CA SER A 52 -8.56 -18.39 -12.57
C SER A 52 -7.17 -18.34 -13.23
N LYS A 53 -6.67 -17.15 -13.57
CA LYS A 53 -5.39 -16.94 -14.25
C LYS A 53 -4.28 -16.42 -13.35
N ILE A 54 -4.58 -15.99 -12.12
CA ILE A 54 -3.54 -15.53 -11.17
C ILE A 54 -2.89 -16.71 -10.45
N GLU A 55 -1.64 -16.53 -10.05
CA GLU A 55 -0.92 -17.45 -9.19
C GLU A 55 -1.34 -17.22 -7.73
N PHE A 56 -1.13 -16.00 -7.22
CA PHE A 56 -1.39 -15.63 -5.83
C PHE A 56 -1.72 -14.14 -5.66
N ILE A 57 -2.16 -13.78 -4.46
CA ILE A 57 -2.41 -12.41 -4.00
C ILE A 57 -1.42 -12.08 -2.89
N LEU A 58 -0.72 -10.96 -3.04
CA LEU A 58 -0.01 -10.31 -1.94
C LEU A 58 -1.01 -9.39 -1.20
N PRO A 59 -1.21 -9.58 0.11
CA PRO A 59 -2.18 -8.79 0.87
C PRO A 59 -1.70 -7.34 1.07
N LEU A 60 -2.61 -6.50 1.55
CA LEU A 60 -2.30 -5.14 2.00
C LEU A 60 -1.21 -5.14 3.08
N GLY A 61 -0.50 -4.03 3.17
CA GLY A 61 0.40 -3.72 4.27
C GLY A 61 1.87 -4.02 4.05
N GLY A 62 2.23 -4.45 2.83
CA GLY A 62 3.63 -4.62 2.46
C GLY A 62 4.42 -3.32 2.69
N MET A 63 5.69 -3.45 3.07
CA MET A 63 6.65 -2.34 3.05
C MET A 63 7.75 -2.76 2.08
N ILE A 64 7.73 -2.21 0.87
CA ILE A 64 8.54 -2.71 -0.25
C ILE A 64 9.12 -1.53 -1.01
N GLY A 65 10.44 -1.47 -1.09
CA GLY A 65 11.12 -0.41 -1.82
C GLY A 65 10.75 0.96 -1.24
N ASN A 66 10.24 1.86 -2.07
CA ASN A 66 9.86 3.22 -1.68
C ASN A 66 8.51 3.31 -0.94
N HIS A 67 7.71 2.24 -0.92
CA HIS A 67 6.59 2.15 0.00
C HIS A 67 7.10 1.81 1.40
N VAL A 68 7.57 2.84 2.12
CA VAL A 68 8.13 2.72 3.47
C VAL A 68 7.05 2.46 4.52
N THR A 69 5.86 3.03 4.31
CA THR A 69 4.69 2.74 5.14
C THR A 69 3.90 1.57 4.54
N PRO A 70 3.09 0.84 5.32
CA PRO A 70 2.21 -0.22 4.82
C PRO A 70 1.40 0.20 3.57
N ILE A 71 1.53 -0.59 2.48
CA ILE A 71 0.91 -0.37 1.15
C ILE A 71 -0.60 -0.59 1.21
N ASP A 72 -1.36 0.33 0.61
CA ASP A 72 -2.83 0.38 0.59
C ASP A 72 -3.48 -0.35 -0.59
N HIS A 73 -2.72 -1.13 -1.35
CA HIS A 73 -3.22 -2.01 -2.39
C HIS A 73 -2.65 -3.42 -2.32
N GLN A 74 -3.43 -4.37 -2.83
CA GLN A 74 -3.04 -5.75 -2.99
C GLN A 74 -2.38 -5.94 -4.35
N TYR A 75 -1.48 -6.90 -4.47
CA TYR A 75 -0.91 -7.29 -5.76
C TYR A 75 -1.51 -8.62 -6.21
N TYR A 76 -2.04 -8.65 -7.43
CA TYR A 76 -2.61 -9.85 -8.04
C TYR A 76 -1.65 -10.36 -9.11
N VAL A 77 -0.89 -11.40 -8.76
CA VAL A 77 0.31 -11.81 -9.51
C VAL A 77 0.00 -12.93 -10.48
N ALA A 78 0.45 -12.78 -11.74
CA ALA A 78 0.38 -13.79 -12.78
C ALA A 78 1.46 -14.88 -12.59
N PRO A 79 1.23 -16.13 -13.01
CA PRO A 79 2.19 -17.23 -12.87
C PRO A 79 3.54 -17.03 -13.57
N ASP A 80 3.62 -16.15 -14.57
CA ASP A 80 4.85 -15.86 -15.32
C ASP A 80 5.43 -14.47 -15.05
N PHE A 81 5.05 -13.86 -13.91
CA PHE A 81 5.61 -12.59 -13.44
C PHE A 81 7.13 -12.66 -13.28
N GLY A 82 7.83 -11.63 -13.75
CA GLY A 82 9.30 -11.55 -13.74
C GLY A 82 10.00 -12.51 -14.71
N ALA A 83 9.24 -13.27 -15.52
CA ALA A 83 9.78 -14.15 -16.55
C ALA A 83 9.54 -13.55 -17.94
N ASN A 84 8.55 -14.05 -18.67
CA ASN A 84 8.19 -13.60 -20.01
C ASN A 84 6.88 -12.80 -20.05
N GLU A 85 6.09 -12.82 -18.98
CA GLU A 85 4.88 -11.99 -18.79
C GLU A 85 3.94 -12.02 -20.01
N THR A 86 3.73 -13.23 -20.52
CA THR A 86 2.89 -13.53 -21.68
C THR A 86 1.44 -13.84 -21.30
N ILE A 87 1.17 -14.13 -20.03
CA ILE A 87 -0.19 -14.37 -19.55
C ILE A 87 -0.91 -13.02 -19.41
N VAL A 88 -1.96 -12.84 -20.21
CA VAL A 88 -2.86 -11.68 -20.14
C VAL A 88 -4.10 -12.02 -19.33
N ILE A 89 -4.37 -11.19 -18.33
CA ILE A 89 -5.44 -11.33 -17.35
C ILE A 89 -6.39 -10.15 -17.50
N ASP A 90 -7.67 -10.44 -17.67
CA ASP A 90 -8.70 -9.41 -17.78
C ASP A 90 -9.01 -8.83 -16.40
N VAL A 91 -9.20 -7.52 -16.36
CA VAL A 91 -9.64 -6.74 -15.20
C VAL A 91 -11.12 -6.43 -15.36
N TYR A 92 -11.90 -6.62 -14.31
CA TYR A 92 -13.35 -6.46 -14.32
C TYR A 92 -13.81 -5.42 -13.30
N SER A 93 -14.90 -4.72 -13.60
CA SER A 93 -15.64 -3.96 -12.59
C SER A 93 -16.36 -4.92 -11.64
N PRO A 94 -16.13 -4.89 -10.31
CA PRO A 94 -16.64 -5.90 -9.38
C PRO A 94 -18.14 -5.71 -9.09
N ALA A 95 -18.63 -4.48 -9.25
CA ALA A 95 -20.04 -4.13 -9.25
C ALA A 95 -20.35 -3.15 -10.40
N ALA A 96 -21.63 -2.81 -10.59
CA ALA A 96 -21.98 -1.69 -11.47
C ALA A 96 -21.42 -0.38 -10.90
N GLY A 97 -21.10 0.58 -11.76
CA GLY A 97 -20.48 1.82 -11.32
C GLY A 97 -20.16 2.74 -12.49
N ARG A 98 -19.30 3.73 -12.22
CA ARG A 98 -18.85 4.72 -13.20
C ARG A 98 -17.33 4.82 -13.14
N VAL A 99 -16.66 4.65 -14.27
CA VAL A 99 -15.23 4.96 -14.39
C VAL A 99 -15.09 6.47 -14.30
N SER A 100 -14.56 6.95 -13.18
CA SER A 100 -14.50 8.37 -12.82
C SER A 100 -13.16 9.01 -13.16
N SER A 101 -12.10 8.21 -13.22
CA SER A 101 -10.76 8.68 -13.59
C SER A 101 -9.99 7.60 -14.34
N ILE A 102 -9.29 8.02 -15.39
CA ILE A 102 -8.26 7.23 -16.07
C ILE A 102 -6.98 8.06 -16.07
N GLN A 103 -5.88 7.47 -15.61
CA GLN A 103 -4.55 8.07 -15.64
C GLN A 103 -3.61 7.17 -16.43
N HIS A 104 -2.77 7.75 -17.28
CA HIS A 104 -1.62 7.07 -17.87
C HIS A 104 -0.39 7.46 -17.04
N MET A 105 0.15 6.52 -16.28
CA MET A 105 1.10 6.81 -15.21
C MET A 105 2.46 7.29 -15.72
N GLY A 106 2.82 6.91 -16.96
CA GLY A 106 4.03 7.37 -17.63
C GLY A 106 5.34 6.92 -17.00
N ASN A 107 5.30 5.86 -16.20
CA ASN A 107 6.46 5.31 -15.48
C ASN A 107 7.21 4.22 -16.26
N PHE A 108 6.62 3.73 -17.35
CA PHE A 108 7.15 2.61 -18.14
C PHE A 108 7.18 2.93 -19.63
N ASP A 109 8.01 2.19 -20.37
CA ASP A 109 8.05 2.25 -21.84
C ASP A 109 6.78 1.65 -22.48
N ASN A 110 5.99 0.92 -21.69
CA ASN A 110 4.68 0.37 -22.06
C ASN A 110 3.56 1.24 -21.51
N ASP A 111 2.36 1.04 -22.05
CA ASP A 111 1.14 1.62 -21.48
C ASP A 111 0.92 1.10 -20.04
N ASP A 112 0.64 2.01 -19.11
CA ASP A 112 0.41 1.74 -17.69
C ASP A 112 -0.69 2.67 -17.21
N TYR A 113 -1.87 2.10 -16.99
CA TYR A 113 -3.05 2.85 -16.60
C TYR A 113 -3.44 2.62 -15.15
N ARG A 114 -3.84 3.71 -14.51
CA ARG A 114 -4.64 3.69 -13.28
C ARG A 114 -6.10 4.01 -13.61
N ILE A 115 -7.02 3.16 -13.14
CA ILE A 115 -8.47 3.27 -13.37
C ILE A 115 -9.17 3.37 -12.02
N VAL A 116 -10.06 4.35 -11.85
CA VAL A 116 -10.95 4.46 -10.69
C VAL A 116 -12.38 4.21 -11.12
N VAL A 117 -13.06 3.32 -10.41
CA VAL A 117 -14.48 2.99 -10.59
C VAL A 117 -15.25 3.36 -9.32
N ASP A 118 -16.15 4.32 -9.43
CA ASP A 118 -17.07 4.69 -8.36
C ASP A 118 -18.28 3.75 -8.40
N HIS A 119 -18.45 2.95 -7.35
CA HIS A 119 -19.60 2.03 -7.20
C HIS A 119 -20.74 2.68 -6.43
N SER A 120 -20.40 3.51 -5.44
CA SER A 120 -21.34 4.37 -4.74
C SER A 120 -20.77 5.80 -4.60
N THR A 121 -21.44 6.67 -3.83
CA THR A 121 -20.84 7.95 -3.43
C THR A 121 -19.68 7.79 -2.44
N THR A 122 -19.54 6.61 -1.84
CA THR A 122 -18.57 6.31 -0.79
C THR A 122 -17.64 5.14 -1.12
N ILE A 123 -18.01 4.28 -2.07
CA ILE A 123 -17.24 3.06 -2.41
C ILE A 123 -16.57 3.20 -3.77
N GLN A 124 -15.25 2.99 -3.83
CA GLN A 124 -14.45 3.02 -5.06
C GLN A 124 -13.54 1.79 -5.19
N SER A 125 -13.44 1.24 -6.39
CA SER A 125 -12.39 0.30 -6.77
C SER A 125 -11.32 1.03 -7.58
N ILE A 126 -10.06 0.81 -7.23
CA ILE A 126 -8.90 1.42 -7.88
C ILE A 126 -8.00 0.31 -8.41
N TYR A 127 -7.59 0.45 -9.67
CA TYR A 127 -6.67 -0.45 -10.36
C TYR A 127 -5.44 0.33 -10.80
N ILE A 128 -4.25 -0.22 -10.63
CA ILE A 128 -2.98 0.37 -11.09
C ILE A 128 -2.18 -0.72 -11.82
N HIS A 129 -1.34 -0.35 -12.79
CA HIS A 129 -0.61 -1.29 -13.65
C HIS A 129 -1.53 -2.09 -14.57
N VAL A 130 -2.55 -1.42 -15.13
CA VAL A 130 -3.36 -1.96 -16.23
C VAL A 130 -2.65 -1.66 -17.55
N ASP A 131 -2.22 -2.69 -18.28
CA ASP A 131 -1.47 -2.54 -19.54
C ASP A 131 -2.31 -2.00 -20.70
N SER A 132 -3.60 -2.37 -20.74
CA SER A 132 -4.49 -1.97 -21.83
C SER A 132 -5.90 -1.67 -21.36
N LEU A 133 -6.50 -0.63 -21.94
CA LEU A 133 -7.89 -0.25 -21.71
C LEU A 133 -8.82 -1.04 -22.63
N ALA A 134 -9.97 -1.48 -22.12
CA ALA A 134 -11.02 -2.07 -22.94
C ALA A 134 -11.52 -1.09 -24.03
N ASP A 135 -12.10 -1.61 -25.11
CA ASP A 135 -12.59 -0.80 -26.26
C ASP A 135 -13.50 0.37 -25.87
N LYS A 136 -14.23 0.24 -24.75
CA LYS A 136 -15.11 1.29 -24.23
C LYS A 136 -14.35 2.44 -23.58
N LEU A 137 -13.19 2.16 -22.97
CA LEU A 137 -12.38 3.13 -22.23
C LEU A 137 -11.23 3.68 -23.07
N SER A 138 -10.71 2.92 -24.04
CA SER A 138 -9.58 3.33 -24.88
C SER A 138 -9.76 4.66 -25.64
N PRO A 139 -10.97 5.11 -26.06
CA PRO A 139 -11.15 6.44 -26.65
C PRO A 139 -10.86 7.60 -25.68
N PHE A 140 -10.83 7.32 -24.38
CA PHE A 140 -10.55 8.27 -23.30
C PHE A 140 -9.13 8.12 -22.74
N ALA A 141 -8.28 7.28 -23.34
CA ALA A 141 -6.90 7.10 -22.90
C ALA A 141 -6.17 8.46 -22.84
N PRO A 142 -5.72 8.92 -21.67
CA PRO A 142 -4.97 10.16 -21.57
C PRO A 142 -3.57 9.99 -22.16
N THR A 143 -2.92 11.11 -22.48
CA THR A 143 -1.51 11.09 -22.90
C THR A 143 -0.61 10.65 -21.73
N ASN A 144 0.54 10.06 -22.04
CA ASN A 144 1.54 9.62 -21.07
C ASN A 144 1.82 10.66 -19.96
N GLY A 145 1.69 10.23 -18.69
CA GLY A 145 1.87 11.08 -17.51
C GLY A 145 0.71 12.05 -17.24
N GLN A 146 -0.44 11.87 -17.87
CA GLN A 146 -1.64 12.70 -17.68
C GLN A 146 -2.82 11.85 -17.19
N TYR A 147 -3.86 12.53 -16.71
CA TYR A 147 -5.12 11.92 -16.33
C TYR A 147 -6.30 12.64 -16.97
N VAL A 148 -7.44 11.96 -17.02
CA VAL A 148 -8.72 12.50 -17.42
C VAL A 148 -9.79 12.03 -16.43
N ASN A 149 -10.65 12.97 -16.03
CA ASN A 149 -11.87 12.62 -15.32
C ASN A 149 -12.94 12.24 -16.34
N THR A 150 -13.59 11.11 -16.10
CA THR A 150 -14.59 10.53 -16.99
C THR A 150 -15.88 10.27 -16.23
N ASP A 151 -16.91 9.87 -16.98
CA ASP A 151 -18.21 9.55 -16.43
C ASP A 151 -18.84 8.39 -17.21
N ILE A 152 -18.14 7.26 -17.23
CA ILE A 152 -18.45 6.13 -18.12
C ILE A 152 -19.06 5.00 -17.31
N GLU A 153 -20.32 4.68 -17.56
CA GLU A 153 -21.02 3.56 -16.91
C GLU A 153 -20.33 2.23 -17.19
N VAL A 154 -20.25 1.35 -16.20
CA VAL A 154 -19.81 -0.04 -16.33
C VAL A 154 -20.76 -0.96 -15.55
N ALA A 155 -21.02 -2.14 -16.10
CA ALA A 155 -21.77 -3.18 -15.41
C ALA A 155 -20.84 -4.04 -14.53
N ALA A 156 -21.41 -4.73 -13.53
CA ALA A 156 -20.69 -5.78 -12.81
C ALA A 156 -20.20 -6.86 -13.80
N GLY A 157 -18.91 -7.20 -13.72
CA GLY A 157 -18.23 -8.13 -14.62
C GLY A 157 -17.88 -7.59 -15.99
N GLU A 158 -18.11 -6.31 -16.26
CA GLU A 158 -17.63 -5.69 -17.48
C GLU A 158 -16.10 -5.59 -17.48
N ILE A 159 -15.47 -6.03 -18.58
CA ILE A 159 -14.03 -5.90 -18.78
C ILE A 159 -13.70 -4.42 -18.95
N ILE A 160 -12.82 -3.89 -18.10
CA ILE A 160 -12.36 -2.50 -18.14
C ILE A 160 -10.93 -2.38 -18.68
N GLY A 161 -10.18 -3.49 -18.69
CA GLY A 161 -8.83 -3.55 -19.22
C GLY A 161 -8.22 -4.92 -19.03
N SER A 162 -6.91 -4.99 -19.24
CA SER A 162 -6.13 -6.20 -18.99
C SER A 162 -4.72 -5.85 -18.52
N TYR A 163 -4.06 -6.80 -17.88
CA TYR A 163 -2.67 -6.69 -17.46
C TYR A 163 -1.90 -8.00 -17.69
N SER A 164 -0.59 -7.90 -17.59
CA SER A 164 0.39 -8.97 -17.53
C SER A 164 1.30 -8.76 -16.32
N GLY A 165 1.92 -9.83 -15.83
CA GLY A 165 2.79 -9.72 -14.65
C GLY A 165 2.03 -9.52 -13.33
N SER A 166 1.69 -8.28 -12.97
CA SER A 166 0.92 -7.97 -11.75
C SER A 166 0.07 -6.71 -11.92
N VAL A 167 -1.12 -6.70 -11.32
CA VAL A 167 -1.96 -5.50 -11.18
C VAL A 167 -2.15 -5.19 -9.70
N ASP A 168 -2.23 -3.89 -9.39
CA ASP A 168 -2.59 -3.43 -8.07
C ASP A 168 -4.09 -3.25 -8.00
N TYR A 169 -4.68 -3.68 -6.88
CA TYR A 169 -6.09 -3.45 -6.60
C TYR A 169 -6.28 -2.98 -5.16
N ASN A 170 -7.00 -1.88 -5.00
CA ASN A 170 -7.53 -1.48 -3.70
C ASN A 170 -8.98 -1.04 -3.78
N LEU A 171 -9.62 -1.14 -2.61
CA LEU A 171 -10.96 -0.69 -2.37
C LEU A 171 -10.89 0.48 -1.39
N VAL A 172 -11.68 1.52 -1.65
CA VAL A 172 -11.86 2.65 -0.73
C VAL A 172 -13.33 2.68 -0.33
N ASP A 173 -13.57 2.80 0.98
CA ASP A 173 -14.90 3.07 1.55
C ASP A 173 -14.81 4.30 2.46
N TYR A 174 -15.32 5.43 1.96
CA TYR A 174 -15.35 6.70 2.68
C TYR A 174 -16.33 6.72 3.87
N ASP A 175 -17.18 5.71 4.05
CA ASP A 175 -18.04 5.56 5.24
C ASP A 175 -17.29 5.04 6.46
N ILE A 176 -16.08 4.47 6.28
CA ILE A 176 -15.24 4.02 7.39
C ILE A 176 -14.06 4.95 7.61
N THR A 177 -13.41 4.86 8.76
CA THR A 177 -12.06 5.41 8.95
C THR A 177 -11.29 4.41 9.77
N LEU A 178 -10.15 3.98 9.26
CA LEU A 178 -9.32 2.99 9.92
C LEU A 178 -8.77 3.55 11.25
N PRO A 179 -9.01 2.86 12.38
CA PRO A 179 -8.70 3.41 13.70
C PRO A 179 -7.20 3.41 14.02
N GLY A 180 -6.39 2.62 13.32
CA GLY A 180 -4.94 2.53 13.49
C GLY A 180 -4.15 3.59 12.72
N PHE A 181 -4.77 4.71 12.34
CA PHE A 181 -4.10 5.94 11.93
C PHE A 181 -4.35 7.01 13.01
N VAL A 182 -3.41 7.17 13.94
CA VAL A 182 -3.62 8.02 15.13
C VAL A 182 -3.62 9.52 14.81
N ASN A 183 -3.11 9.89 13.64
CA ASN A 183 -3.22 11.23 13.07
C ASN A 183 -3.52 11.16 11.55
N PRO A 184 -4.81 11.15 11.17
CA PRO A 184 -5.22 11.12 9.77
C PRO A 184 -4.73 12.31 8.93
N ASP A 185 -4.49 13.48 9.55
CA ASP A 185 -4.06 14.70 8.84
C ASP A 185 -2.68 14.54 8.18
N SER A 186 -1.88 13.58 8.65
CA SER A 186 -0.60 13.21 8.05
C SER A 186 -0.74 12.61 6.64
N TYR A 187 -1.94 12.17 6.23
CA TYR A 187 -2.20 11.46 4.97
C TYR A 187 -2.92 12.31 3.92
N THR A 188 -2.96 13.64 4.07
CA THR A 188 -3.71 14.54 3.16
C THR A 188 -3.29 14.48 1.68
N ALA A 189 -2.07 14.01 1.37
CA ALA A 189 -1.65 13.78 -0.01
C ALA A 189 -2.34 12.57 -0.67
N GLU A 190 -2.73 11.59 0.14
CA GLU A 190 -3.45 10.39 -0.27
C GLU A 190 -4.63 10.16 0.67
N PRO A 191 -5.64 11.04 0.63
CA PRO A 191 -6.69 11.07 1.65
C PRO A 191 -7.53 9.79 1.69
N TRP A 192 -7.55 9.01 0.61
CA TRP A 192 -8.24 7.71 0.57
C TRP A 192 -7.57 6.64 1.46
N LYS A 193 -6.29 6.78 1.80
CA LYS A 193 -5.51 5.73 2.49
C LYS A 193 -6.09 5.36 3.86
N ILE A 194 -6.71 6.32 4.56
CA ILE A 194 -7.35 6.08 5.86
C ILE A 194 -8.72 5.37 5.74
N HIS A 195 -9.20 5.19 4.50
CA HIS A 195 -10.51 4.66 4.12
C HIS A 195 -10.37 3.33 3.37
N THR A 196 -9.25 2.62 3.49
CA THR A 196 -8.96 1.38 2.73
C THR A 196 -9.18 0.13 3.59
N PRO A 197 -10.37 -0.50 3.57
CA PRO A 197 -10.64 -1.73 4.33
C PRO A 197 -9.89 -2.94 3.77
N ASP A 198 -10.03 -4.11 4.43
CA ASP A 198 -9.75 -5.40 3.79
C ASP A 198 -10.73 -5.58 2.60
N PRO A 199 -10.25 -5.61 1.33
CA PRO A 199 -11.13 -5.71 0.19
C PRO A 199 -11.95 -7.00 0.16
N PHE A 200 -11.49 -8.07 0.81
CA PHE A 200 -12.14 -9.38 0.76
C PHE A 200 -13.51 -9.38 1.46
N ASP A 201 -13.73 -8.47 2.41
CA ASP A 201 -15.00 -8.36 3.14
C ASP A 201 -16.12 -7.75 2.31
N TYR A 202 -15.80 -7.21 1.13
CA TYR A 202 -16.77 -6.61 0.21
C TYR A 202 -17.23 -7.56 -0.88
N PHE A 203 -16.67 -8.76 -0.99
CA PHE A 203 -17.09 -9.72 -2.01
C PHE A 203 -18.07 -10.74 -1.44
N ASN A 204 -18.95 -11.27 -2.29
CA ASN A 204 -19.84 -12.34 -1.86
C ASN A 204 -19.05 -13.59 -1.45
N ASP A 205 -19.67 -14.49 -0.68
CA ASP A 205 -18.99 -15.65 -0.08
C ASP A 205 -18.21 -16.49 -1.11
N THR A 206 -18.73 -16.66 -2.33
CA THR A 206 -18.07 -17.49 -3.35
C THR A 206 -16.77 -16.84 -3.82
N ILE A 207 -16.81 -15.54 -4.11
CA ILE A 207 -15.64 -14.78 -4.58
C ILE A 207 -14.66 -14.61 -3.43
N ARG A 208 -15.13 -14.25 -2.23
CA ARG A 208 -14.32 -14.15 -1.01
C ARG A 208 -13.53 -15.42 -0.75
N GLN A 209 -14.17 -16.60 -0.81
CA GLN A 209 -13.44 -17.87 -0.63
C GLN A 209 -12.38 -18.13 -1.71
N THR A 210 -12.62 -17.68 -2.95
CA THR A 210 -11.62 -17.77 -4.02
C THR A 210 -10.42 -16.85 -3.77
N LEU A 211 -10.67 -15.62 -3.30
CA LEU A 211 -9.64 -14.66 -2.92
C LEU A 211 -8.81 -15.18 -1.73
N LEU A 212 -9.47 -15.68 -0.68
CA LEU A 212 -8.81 -16.27 0.49
C LEU A 212 -7.92 -17.46 0.12
N ALA A 213 -8.37 -18.31 -0.81
CA ALA A 213 -7.59 -19.45 -1.29
C ALA A 213 -6.36 -19.04 -2.13
N LYS A 214 -6.26 -17.78 -2.54
CA LYS A 214 -5.16 -17.22 -3.34
C LYS A 214 -4.24 -16.28 -2.55
N SER A 215 -4.64 -15.81 -1.38
CA SER A 215 -3.78 -14.97 -0.53
C SER A 215 -2.61 -15.78 0.05
N LEU A 216 -1.40 -15.21 0.02
CA LEU A 216 -0.24 -15.81 0.71
C LEU A 216 -0.35 -15.73 2.23
N ARG A 217 -1.11 -14.75 2.75
CA ARG A 217 -1.36 -14.57 4.17
C ARG A 217 -2.50 -15.47 4.64
N THR A 218 -2.36 -16.02 5.85
CA THR A 218 -3.40 -16.85 6.48
C THR A 218 -3.89 -16.30 7.82
N ALA A 219 -3.20 -15.30 8.37
CA ALA A 219 -3.60 -14.63 9.61
C ALA A 219 -4.58 -13.49 9.31
N GLU A 220 -5.58 -13.28 10.17
CA GLU A 220 -6.52 -12.18 9.98
C GLU A 220 -5.87 -10.80 10.20
N PRO A 221 -6.34 -9.74 9.51
CA PRO A 221 -7.21 -9.80 8.33
C PRO A 221 -6.45 -10.46 7.15
N ILE A 222 -7.06 -11.45 6.48
CA ILE A 222 -6.37 -12.24 5.44
C ILE A 222 -6.05 -11.41 4.18
N GLY A 223 -6.87 -10.41 3.86
CA GLY A 223 -6.57 -9.46 2.78
C GLY A 223 -5.55 -8.41 3.19
N GLY A 224 -5.12 -8.38 4.46
CA GLY A 224 -4.11 -7.49 5.01
C GLY A 224 -4.68 -6.25 5.68
N LYS A 225 -3.80 -5.43 6.25
CA LYS A 225 -4.13 -4.13 6.87
C LYS A 225 -2.97 -3.17 6.75
N ILE A 226 -3.26 -1.88 6.96
CA ILE A 226 -2.28 -0.80 6.81
C ILE A 226 -2.16 0.12 8.03
N ASP A 227 -3.10 0.01 8.97
CA ASP A 227 -3.28 0.93 10.09
C ASP A 227 -2.67 0.33 11.38
N HIS A 228 -1.34 0.32 11.46
CA HIS A 228 -0.61 -0.28 12.59
C HIS A 228 -0.37 0.68 13.76
N ASP A 229 -0.71 1.96 13.63
CA ASP A 229 -0.40 2.93 14.68
C ASP A 229 -1.14 2.61 15.98
N MET A 230 -0.42 2.71 17.10
CA MET A 230 -1.00 2.66 18.44
C MET A 230 -0.51 3.87 19.23
N ASP A 231 -1.44 4.71 19.70
CA ASP A 231 -1.09 5.98 20.33
C ASP A 231 -0.18 5.76 21.56
N GLY A 232 0.87 6.58 21.68
CA GLY A 232 1.89 6.43 22.71
C GLY A 232 2.82 5.21 22.58
N ARG A 233 2.77 4.46 21.46
CA ARG A 233 3.62 3.29 21.18
C ARG A 233 4.50 3.46 19.95
N LEU A 234 5.59 2.70 19.82
CA LEU A 234 6.46 2.76 18.65
C LEU A 234 5.81 2.21 17.38
N VAL A 235 4.96 1.18 17.49
CA VAL A 235 4.37 0.50 16.33
C VAL A 235 3.60 1.46 15.43
N GLY A 236 3.79 1.31 14.11
CA GLY A 236 3.13 2.10 13.07
C GLY A 236 4.07 2.95 12.23
N SER A 237 3.47 3.89 11.50
CA SER A 237 4.13 4.82 10.58
C SER A 237 4.47 6.14 11.27
N TRP A 238 5.59 6.73 10.84
CA TRP A 238 6.17 7.94 11.39
C TRP A 238 6.70 8.80 10.25
N PHE A 239 6.55 10.12 10.40
CA PHE A 239 6.99 11.11 9.41
C PHE A 239 7.99 12.06 10.04
N ARG A 240 9.07 12.37 9.35
CA ARG A 240 10.11 13.26 9.86
C ARG A 240 9.49 14.59 10.27
N GLU A 241 9.89 15.10 11.44
CA GLU A 241 9.37 16.36 11.95
C GLU A 241 9.61 17.48 10.93
N ASN A 242 8.55 18.19 10.56
CA ASN A 242 8.52 19.20 9.49
C ASN A 242 8.66 18.65 8.05
N SER A 243 8.17 17.43 7.75
CA SER A 243 8.23 16.82 6.41
C SER A 243 6.90 16.73 5.65
N ASN A 244 5.86 17.48 6.06
CA ASN A 244 4.51 17.44 5.46
C ASN A 244 3.81 16.07 5.52
N GLY A 245 4.08 15.26 6.55
CA GLY A 245 3.48 13.94 6.69
C GLY A 245 3.84 13.03 5.52
N TYR A 246 2.85 12.29 5.02
CA TYR A 246 2.95 11.35 3.90
C TYR A 246 3.34 12.01 2.58
N ALA A 247 3.02 13.30 2.39
CA ALA A 247 3.39 14.04 1.18
C ALA A 247 4.92 14.12 0.97
N GLY A 248 5.68 14.02 2.07
CA GLY A 248 7.12 14.24 2.05
C GLY A 248 7.52 15.68 1.68
N LEU A 249 8.82 15.87 1.52
CA LEU A 249 9.41 17.17 1.14
C LEU A 249 9.63 17.31 -0.38
N ASP A 250 9.76 16.19 -1.08
CA ASP A 250 9.96 16.12 -2.53
C ASP A 250 9.02 15.05 -3.09
N PRO A 251 8.05 15.40 -3.94
CA PRO A 251 7.13 14.42 -4.52
C PRO A 251 7.82 13.27 -5.26
N ASN A 252 9.00 13.48 -5.85
CA ASN A 252 9.74 12.43 -6.55
C ASN A 252 10.45 11.46 -5.60
N ASN A 253 10.60 11.85 -4.33
CA ASN A 253 11.28 11.10 -3.29
C ASN A 253 10.49 11.22 -1.97
N TYR A 254 9.16 11.13 -2.05
CA TYR A 254 8.26 11.48 -0.97
C TYR A 254 8.56 10.66 0.30
N TRP A 255 9.03 9.42 0.09
CA TRP A 255 9.41 8.48 1.11
C TRP A 255 10.59 8.89 1.98
N LEU A 256 11.46 9.84 1.59
CA LEU A 256 12.67 10.19 2.37
C LEU A 256 12.38 10.63 3.81
N GLY A 257 11.17 11.15 4.07
CA GLY A 257 10.71 11.51 5.41
C GLY A 257 10.03 10.38 6.18
N HIS A 258 9.88 9.19 5.60
CA HIS A 258 9.05 8.13 6.13
C HIS A 258 9.88 7.13 6.95
N LEU A 259 9.23 6.58 7.96
CA LEU A 259 9.74 5.54 8.84
C LEU A 259 8.57 4.66 9.28
N SER A 260 8.77 3.36 9.38
CA SER A 260 7.77 2.43 9.90
C SER A 260 8.43 1.38 10.78
N PHE A 261 7.84 1.13 11.95
CA PHE A 261 8.08 -0.07 12.74
C PHE A 261 6.77 -0.82 12.80
N SER A 262 6.54 -1.73 11.86
CA SER A 262 5.29 -2.45 11.71
C SER A 262 5.57 -3.94 11.54
N TYR A 263 4.54 -4.73 11.26
CA TYR A 263 4.69 -6.17 11.08
C TYR A 263 4.74 -6.54 9.61
N ASP A 264 5.32 -7.71 9.32
CA ASP A 264 5.28 -8.24 7.97
C ASP A 264 3.84 -8.57 7.52
N TYR A 265 3.56 -8.26 6.26
CA TYR A 265 2.25 -8.36 5.65
C TYR A 265 1.81 -9.80 5.38
N ILE A 266 2.73 -10.77 5.32
CA ILE A 266 2.43 -12.19 5.16
C ILE A 266 2.54 -12.93 6.50
N VAL A 267 3.60 -12.64 7.27
CA VAL A 267 3.96 -13.30 8.53
C VAL A 267 3.90 -12.26 9.68
N PRO A 268 2.69 -11.94 10.19
CA PRO A 268 2.46 -10.74 11.02
C PRO A 268 3.05 -10.77 12.43
N ASP A 269 3.71 -11.85 12.84
CA ASP A 269 4.48 -11.86 14.09
C ASP A 269 5.92 -11.38 13.88
N HIS A 270 6.36 -11.16 12.64
CA HIS A 270 7.70 -10.65 12.32
C HIS A 270 7.72 -9.13 12.24
N ILE A 271 8.64 -8.49 12.97
CA ILE A 271 8.81 -7.03 12.97
C ILE A 271 9.65 -6.60 11.77
N ILE A 272 9.15 -5.61 11.05
CA ILE A 272 9.84 -4.93 9.96
C ILE A 272 10.09 -3.47 10.36
N ALA A 273 11.37 -3.08 10.31
CA ALA A 273 11.80 -1.69 10.38
C ALA A 273 12.06 -1.19 8.95
N SER A 274 11.22 -0.27 8.47
CA SER A 274 11.32 0.30 7.13
C SER A 274 11.73 1.76 7.20
N PHE A 275 12.73 2.13 6.41
CA PHE A 275 13.34 3.45 6.38
C PHE A 275 13.23 4.04 4.99
N GLY A 276 12.82 5.31 4.91
CA GLY A 276 12.89 6.08 3.67
C GLY A 276 14.27 6.59 3.32
N ASP A 277 15.11 6.80 4.33
CA ASP A 277 16.50 7.23 4.17
C ASP A 277 17.40 6.37 5.05
N TYR A 278 18.03 5.38 4.42
CA TYR A 278 19.10 4.55 4.95
C TYR A 278 20.36 4.81 4.13
N ALA A 279 21.13 5.83 4.53
CA ALA A 279 22.31 6.31 3.81
C ALA A 279 22.02 6.71 2.34
N GLY A 280 20.88 7.37 2.10
CA GLY A 280 20.46 7.87 0.79
C GLY A 280 19.55 6.93 0.00
N GLU A 281 19.21 5.76 0.53
CA GLU A 281 18.31 4.80 -0.11
C GLU A 281 17.24 4.29 0.86
N GLN A 282 16.04 4.02 0.36
CA GLN A 282 15.00 3.34 1.12
C GLN A 282 15.37 1.87 1.38
N ARG A 283 15.09 1.37 2.58
CA ARG A 283 15.43 -0.01 2.95
C ARG A 283 14.54 -0.59 4.05
N GLN A 284 14.29 -1.89 3.95
CA GLN A 284 13.54 -2.68 4.94
C GLN A 284 14.44 -3.70 5.61
N PHE A 285 14.26 -3.85 6.92
CA PHE A 285 15.02 -4.76 7.76
C PHE A 285 14.11 -5.53 8.70
N GLY A 286 14.53 -6.74 9.03
CA GLY A 286 14.05 -7.43 10.21
C GLY A 286 14.80 -6.93 11.44
N VAL A 287 14.25 -7.22 12.61
CA VAL A 287 14.86 -6.91 13.90
C VAL A 287 15.48 -8.17 14.48
N LEU A 288 16.80 -8.17 14.74
CA LEU A 288 17.46 -9.35 15.32
C LEU A 288 16.80 -9.77 16.64
N GLY A 289 16.43 -11.04 16.73
CA GLY A 289 15.70 -11.58 17.89
C GLY A 289 14.22 -11.22 17.95
N ASN A 290 13.70 -10.45 16.97
CA ASN A 290 12.30 -10.05 16.83
C ASN A 290 11.74 -9.40 18.10
N ALA A 291 12.56 -8.59 18.79
CA ALA A 291 12.21 -7.99 20.08
C ALA A 291 13.04 -6.72 20.38
N PRO A 292 12.55 -5.84 21.29
CA PRO A 292 11.20 -5.82 21.87
C PRO A 292 10.11 -5.55 20.82
N ASP A 293 8.87 -5.96 21.09
CA ASP A 293 7.74 -5.65 20.21
C ASP A 293 7.49 -4.13 20.18
N PRO A 294 7.43 -3.47 19.00
CA PRO A 294 7.18 -2.04 18.91
C PRO A 294 5.82 -1.62 19.50
N ALA A 295 4.84 -2.52 19.63
CA ALA A 295 3.58 -2.23 20.32
C ALA A 295 3.75 -2.10 21.85
N ASP A 296 4.80 -2.70 22.41
CA ASP A 296 5.12 -2.63 23.83
C ASP A 296 6.08 -1.48 24.18
N VAL A 297 6.75 -0.89 23.18
CA VAL A 297 7.66 0.25 23.37
C VAL A 297 6.85 1.54 23.48
N GLY A 298 6.91 2.21 24.64
CA GLY A 298 6.29 3.52 24.86
C GLY A 298 7.23 4.51 25.56
N VAL A 299 6.72 5.67 25.95
CA VAL A 299 7.53 6.74 26.58
C VAL A 299 8.30 6.25 27.81
N SER A 300 7.67 5.43 28.67
CA SER A 300 8.31 4.89 29.88
C SER A 300 9.37 3.84 29.61
N THR A 301 9.41 3.25 28.41
CA THR A 301 10.43 2.27 28.02
C THR A 301 11.81 2.91 27.92
N GLY A 302 11.87 4.21 27.58
CA GLY A 302 13.12 4.93 27.40
C GLY A 302 13.82 4.54 26.08
N LEU A 303 15.15 4.54 26.10
CA LEU A 303 15.96 4.21 24.93
C LEU A 303 15.86 2.73 24.58
N VAL A 304 15.45 2.43 23.34
CA VAL A 304 15.46 1.09 22.75
C VAL A 304 16.49 1.05 21.62
N LYS A 305 17.10 -0.11 21.43
CA LYS A 305 18.04 -0.38 20.34
C LYS A 305 17.52 -1.57 19.55
N TYR A 306 17.49 -1.45 18.23
CA TYR A 306 17.21 -2.56 17.34
C TYR A 306 18.42 -2.81 16.43
N ASP A 307 18.98 -4.02 16.52
CA ASP A 307 19.96 -4.49 15.56
C ASP A 307 19.22 -4.89 14.27
N LEU A 308 19.52 -4.17 13.18
CA LEU A 308 18.87 -4.31 11.88
C LEU A 308 19.57 -5.40 11.06
N VAL A 309 18.78 -6.34 10.54
CA VAL A 309 19.28 -7.51 9.83
C VAL A 309 18.44 -7.78 8.58
N SER A 310 19.04 -8.46 7.61
CA SER A 310 18.27 -9.08 6.52
C SER A 310 17.42 -10.24 7.05
N TYR A 311 16.35 -10.54 6.33
CA TYR A 311 15.42 -11.61 6.64
C TYR A 311 15.08 -12.42 5.38
N GLU A 312 14.52 -13.60 5.57
CA GLU A 312 14.03 -14.45 4.48
C GLU A 312 12.75 -15.18 4.86
N TYR A 313 11.89 -15.42 3.87
CA TYR A 313 10.69 -16.25 4.02
C TYR A 313 11.01 -17.72 3.74
N TYR A 314 10.32 -18.61 4.42
CA TYR A 314 10.49 -20.05 4.29
C TYR A 314 9.15 -20.74 4.08
N ASP A 315 9.12 -21.64 3.10
CA ASP A 315 8.11 -22.69 2.99
C ASP A 315 8.68 -23.97 3.63
N GLY A 316 8.26 -24.21 4.88
CA GLY A 316 8.84 -25.24 5.73
C GLY A 316 10.34 -24.99 5.96
N ALA A 317 11.19 -25.83 5.39
CA ALA A 317 12.65 -25.72 5.54
C ALA A 317 13.36 -25.07 4.33
N THR A 318 12.59 -24.68 3.30
CA THR A 318 13.14 -24.17 2.04
C THR A 318 12.91 -22.67 1.96
N PRO A 319 13.93 -21.85 1.66
CA PRO A 319 13.72 -20.44 1.34
C PRO A 319 12.69 -20.31 0.20
N TRP A 320 11.69 -19.45 0.40
CA TRP A 320 10.67 -19.21 -0.61
C TRP A 320 11.29 -18.52 -1.82
N ASP A 321 10.89 -18.96 -3.01
CA ASP A 321 11.43 -18.47 -4.28
C ASP A 321 10.90 -17.09 -4.69
N ARG A 322 9.96 -16.53 -3.91
CA ARG A 322 9.26 -15.27 -4.16
C ARG A 322 8.35 -15.31 -5.41
N SER A 323 8.05 -16.49 -5.94
CA SER A 323 7.31 -16.65 -7.20
C SER A 323 6.25 -17.77 -7.19
N SER A 324 6.36 -18.75 -6.30
CA SER A 324 5.40 -19.84 -6.20
C SER A 324 4.31 -19.55 -5.16
N PHE A 325 3.06 -19.91 -5.43
CA PHE A 325 2.03 -19.86 -4.40
C PHE A 325 2.35 -20.81 -3.23
N THR A 326 2.29 -20.28 -2.01
CA THR A 326 2.38 -21.05 -0.77
C THR A 326 1.68 -20.32 0.38
N GLN A 327 1.30 -21.06 1.41
CA GLN A 327 0.61 -20.52 2.59
C GLN A 327 1.24 -21.07 3.87
N GLY A 328 1.14 -20.30 4.95
CA GLY A 328 1.72 -20.70 6.23
C GLY A 328 3.25 -20.61 6.25
N MET A 329 3.79 -19.66 5.48
CA MET A 329 5.21 -19.33 5.52
C MET A 329 5.64 -18.86 6.91
N THR A 330 6.93 -19.03 7.18
CA THR A 330 7.61 -18.43 8.34
C THR A 330 8.70 -17.47 7.87
N MET A 331 9.16 -16.59 8.74
CA MET A 331 10.30 -15.70 8.45
C MET A 331 11.40 -15.88 9.48
N ASP A 332 12.64 -15.92 9.00
CA ASP A 332 13.82 -15.92 9.85
C ASP A 332 14.68 -14.68 9.58
N ASN A 333 15.25 -14.17 10.66
CA ASN A 333 16.28 -13.14 10.62
C ASN A 333 17.66 -13.76 10.44
N TYR A 334 18.47 -13.18 9.56
CA TYR A 334 19.89 -13.47 9.52
C TYR A 334 20.62 -12.85 10.71
N SER A 335 21.83 -13.33 10.96
CA SER A 335 22.64 -12.93 12.11
C SER A 335 23.63 -11.80 11.81
N PHE A 336 23.79 -11.42 10.53
CA PHE A 336 24.65 -10.31 10.16
C PHE A 336 23.92 -8.99 10.41
N ILE A 337 24.45 -8.20 11.33
CA ILE A 337 23.94 -6.88 11.70
C ILE A 337 24.46 -5.84 10.70
N ASP A 338 23.55 -5.20 9.98
CA ASP A 338 23.85 -4.14 9.00
C ASP A 338 24.05 -2.79 9.70
N ALA A 339 23.21 -2.52 10.71
CA ALA A 339 23.27 -1.33 11.56
C ALA A 339 22.53 -1.57 12.87
N VAL A 340 22.69 -0.65 13.81
CA VAL A 340 21.78 -0.50 14.95
C VAL A 340 21.02 0.81 14.81
N VAL A 341 19.70 0.77 15.04
CA VAL A 341 18.89 1.99 15.20
C VAL A 341 18.56 2.19 16.68
N LEU A 342 18.80 3.41 17.16
CA LEU A 342 18.33 3.87 18.46
C LEU A 342 16.98 4.57 18.26
N VAL A 343 16.01 4.20 19.08
CA VAL A 343 14.68 4.81 19.08
C VAL A 343 14.25 5.12 20.51
N GLN A 344 13.60 6.27 20.68
CA GLN A 344 13.03 6.67 21.96
C GLN A 344 11.80 7.55 21.73
N LEU A 345 10.64 7.13 22.21
CA LEU A 345 9.50 8.03 22.33
C LEU A 345 9.82 9.07 23.39
N VAL A 346 9.99 10.32 22.98
CA VAL A 346 10.21 11.45 23.89
C VAL A 346 8.87 12.04 24.34
N GLU A 347 7.83 11.89 23.52
CA GLU A 347 6.42 12.17 23.81
C GLU A 347 5.55 11.12 23.09
N GLU A 348 4.25 11.06 23.35
CA GLU A 348 3.35 10.02 22.82
C GLU A 348 3.36 9.91 21.28
N ARG A 349 3.57 11.03 20.60
CA ARG A 349 3.61 11.15 19.13
C ARG A 349 4.86 11.83 18.60
N ARG A 350 5.95 11.77 19.38
CA ARG A 350 7.25 12.34 18.99
C ARG A 350 8.36 11.35 19.31
N LEU A 351 9.01 10.87 18.26
CA LEU A 351 10.01 9.82 18.29
C LEU A 351 11.38 10.40 17.95
N LYS A 352 12.38 10.13 18.79
CA LYS A 352 13.78 10.43 18.50
C LYS A 352 14.45 9.19 17.91
N VAL A 353 15.16 9.34 16.79
CA VAL A 353 15.73 8.23 16.00
C VAL A 353 17.15 8.57 15.54
N GLU A 354 18.03 7.57 15.57
CA GLU A 354 19.37 7.66 14.97
C GLU A 354 19.86 6.28 14.53
N ILE A 355 20.45 6.20 13.34
CA ILE A 355 20.95 4.96 12.74
C ILE A 355 22.48 4.99 12.77
N PHE A 356 23.09 3.92 13.28
CA PHE A 356 24.53 3.73 13.35
C PHE A 356 24.94 2.59 12.43
N HIS A 357 25.35 2.96 11.21
CA HIS A 357 25.74 2.00 10.17
C HIS A 357 26.98 1.19 10.55
N GLY A 358 26.95 -0.12 10.29
CA GLY A 358 28.05 -1.05 10.56
C GLY A 358 28.40 -1.23 12.04
N GLN A 359 27.51 -0.80 12.94
CA GLN A 359 27.66 -0.95 14.38
C GLN A 359 26.61 -1.90 14.95
N THR A 360 26.88 -2.40 16.15
CA THR A 360 25.94 -3.23 16.91
C THR A 360 25.41 -2.50 18.13
N SER A 361 24.33 -3.00 18.70
CA SER A 361 23.74 -2.52 19.95
C SER A 361 24.70 -2.51 21.16
N ALA A 362 25.80 -3.27 21.08
CA ALA A 362 26.86 -3.27 22.08
C ALA A 362 27.84 -2.08 21.93
N ASP A 363 27.99 -1.54 20.72
CA ASP A 363 28.94 -0.46 20.40
C ASP A 363 28.36 0.93 20.68
N VAL A 364 27.03 1.07 20.58
CA VAL A 364 26.32 2.34 20.73
C VAL A 364 25.63 2.41 22.08
N SER A 365 25.80 3.50 22.83
CA SER A 365 25.21 3.65 24.17
C SER A 365 24.18 4.77 24.30
N ALA A 366 24.21 5.76 23.41
CA ALA A 366 23.33 6.92 23.47
C ALA A 366 23.22 7.57 22.07
N PHE A 367 22.21 8.42 21.91
CA PHE A 367 22.11 9.33 20.79
C PHE A 367 23.30 10.30 20.74
N THR A 368 23.65 10.73 19.54
CA THR A 368 24.53 11.86 19.27
C THR A 368 23.71 13.10 18.90
N ASP A 369 24.40 14.13 18.40
CA ASP A 369 23.77 15.34 17.87
C ASP A 369 23.13 15.11 16.48
N ASP A 370 23.39 13.97 15.83
CA ASP A 370 22.84 13.62 14.51
C ASP A 370 21.42 13.02 14.60
N ALA A 371 20.93 12.74 15.80
CA ALA A 371 19.60 12.20 16.00
C ALA A 371 18.50 13.15 15.49
N ILE A 372 17.56 12.57 14.75
CA ILE A 372 16.42 13.28 14.15
C ILE A 372 15.12 12.93 14.87
N HIS A 373 14.12 13.79 14.70
CA HIS A 373 12.80 13.58 15.27
C HIS A 373 11.81 13.21 14.15
N TYR A 374 10.94 12.27 14.48
CA TYR A 374 9.76 11.93 13.72
C TYR A 374 8.53 12.23 14.56
N VAL A 375 7.45 12.58 13.90
CA VAL A 375 6.13 12.84 14.47
C VAL A 375 5.12 11.96 13.75
N ARG A 376 3.96 11.78 14.36
CA ARG A 376 2.81 11.30 13.61
C ARG A 376 1.57 12.02 14.03
#